data_AF-A0A257WE34-F1
#
_entry.id   AF-A0A257WE34-F1
#
_cell.length_a   1.000
_cell.length_b   1.000
_cell.length_c   1.000
_cell.angle_alpha   90.00
_cell.angle_beta   90.00
_cell.angle_gamma   90.00
#
_symmetry.space_group_name_H-M   'P 1'
#
loop_
_entity.id
_entity.type
_entity.pdbx_description
1 polymer ?
#
loop_
_entity_poly.entity_id
_entity_poly.type
_entity_poly.pdbx_seq_one_letter_code
_entity_poly.pdbx_strand_id
1 'polypeptide(L)' 'MPRSNQVRKGMQTDEVFGILGEPSDTMRGSVGEFEQVTATWVQSGGATKVIFINGVAVKISVQTR' A
#
# COMPACT_ATOMS: atom_id res chain seq x y z
N MET A 1 10.84 13.57 5.16
CA MET A 1 10.25 12.45 5.91
C MET A 1 9.47 11.59 4.93
N PRO A 2 9.63 10.26 4.91
CA PRO A 2 8.81 9.39 4.07
C PRO A 2 7.33 9.59 4.41
N ARG A 3 6.47 9.81 3.41
CA ARG A 3 5.01 9.96 3.61
C ARG A 3 4.36 8.67 4.15
N SER A 4 5.08 7.55 4.08
CA SER A 4 4.65 6.25 4.61
C SER A 4 4.30 6.23 6.09
N ASN A 5 4.83 7.15 6.91
CA ASN A 5 4.46 7.28 8.32
C ASN A 5 3.01 7.73 8.54
N GLN A 6 2.34 8.25 7.51
CA GLN A 6 0.95 8.72 7.57
C GLN A 6 -0.05 7.60 7.26
N VAL A 7 0.39 6.51 6.62
CA VAL A 7 -0.47 5.39 6.23
C VAL A 7 -0.69 4.44 7.40
N ARG A 8 -1.93 3.99 7.61
CA ARG A 8 -2.33 3.14 8.73
C ARG A 8 -3.23 2.00 8.25
N LYS A 9 -3.25 0.91 9.01
CA LYS A 9 -4.21 -0.18 8.78
C LYS A 9 -5.64 0.35 8.94
N GLY A 10 -6.55 -0.15 8.10
CA GLY A 10 -7.95 0.28 8.07
C GLY A 10 -8.22 1.45 7.11
N MET A 11 -7.19 2.14 6.61
CA MET A 11 -7.37 3.17 5.59
C MET A 11 -7.86 2.58 4.27
N GLN A 12 -8.67 3.35 3.56
CA GLN A 12 -9.16 2.98 2.24
C GLN A 12 -8.09 3.19 1.17
N THR A 13 -8.22 2.49 0.05
CA THR A 13 -7.22 2.51 -1.03
C THR A 13 -6.99 3.93 -1.58
N ASP A 14 -8.06 4.67 -1.79
CA ASP A 14 -8.05 6.06 -2.25
C ASP A 14 -7.36 7.01 -1.25
N GLU A 15 -7.62 6.85 0.04
CA GLU A 15 -6.94 7.61 1.10
C GLU A 15 -5.43 7.35 1.09
N VAL A 16 -5.02 6.08 0.99
CA VAL A 16 -3.60 5.71 0.91
C VAL A 16 -2.95 6.26 -0.35
N PHE A 17 -3.65 6.21 -1.49
CA PHE A 17 -3.14 6.72 -2.76
C PHE A 17 -3.07 8.26 -2.74
N GLY A 18 -3.97 8.94 -2.05
CA GLY A 18 -3.89 10.38 -1.82
C GLY A 18 -2.66 10.79 -1.00
N ILE A 19 -2.26 9.97 -0.02
CA ILE A 19 -1.09 10.21 0.82
C ILE A 19 0.22 9.89 0.08
N LEU A 20 0.31 8.70 -0.52
CA LEU A 20 1.54 8.18 -1.12
C LEU A 20 1.73 8.55 -2.59
N GLY A 21 0.67 9.00 -3.26
CA GLY A 21 0.61 9.16 -4.70
C GLY A 21 0.34 7.84 -5.42
N GLU A 22 0.57 7.83 -6.71
CA GLU A 22 0.41 6.64 -7.55
C GLU A 22 1.47 5.57 -7.21
N PRO A 23 1.10 4.29 -7.05
CA PRO A 23 2.06 3.22 -6.82
C PRO A 23 2.93 2.97 -8.05
N SER A 24 4.18 2.59 -7.81
CA SER A 24 5.12 2.17 -8.86
C SER A 24 4.74 0.82 -9.47
N ASP A 25 4.09 -0.05 -8.68
CA ASP A 25 3.58 -1.34 -9.14
C ASP A 25 2.32 -1.73 -8.36
N THR A 26 1.39 -2.41 -9.04
CA THR A 26 0.16 -2.93 -8.45
C THR A 26 -0.10 -4.35 -8.93
N MET A 27 -0.15 -5.29 -8.00
CA MET A 27 -0.56 -6.67 -8.25
C MET A 27 -1.95 -6.91 -7.67
N ARG A 28 -2.83 -7.54 -8.44
CA ARG A 28 -4.16 -7.97 -8.00
C ARG A 28 -4.21 -9.48 -7.87
N GLY A 29 -4.97 -9.96 -6.91
CA GLY A 29 -5.24 -11.37 -6.69
C GLY A 29 -6.48 -11.55 -5.83
N SER A 30 -6.73 -12.79 -5.41
CA SER A 30 -7.84 -13.13 -4.53
C SER A 30 -7.35 -14.00 -3.39
N VAL A 31 -7.90 -13.79 -2.19
CA VAL A 31 -7.68 -14.65 -1.03
C VAL A 31 -9.05 -15.15 -0.57
N GLY A 32 -9.41 -16.36 -1.01
CA GLY A 32 -10.78 -16.85 -0.88
C GLY A 32 -11.74 -16.00 -1.73
N GLU A 33 -12.79 -15.48 -1.08
CA GLU A 33 -13.79 -14.61 -1.72
C GLU A 33 -13.39 -13.13 -1.72
N PHE A 34 -12.25 -12.78 -1.11
CA PHE A 34 -11.82 -11.40 -0.96
C PHE A 34 -10.86 -10.97 -2.07
N GLU A 35 -11.04 -9.77 -2.60
CA GLU A 35 -10.07 -9.14 -3.51
C GLU A 35 -8.84 -8.71 -2.71
N GLN A 36 -7.65 -9.11 -3.15
CA GLN A 36 -6.39 -8.62 -2.63
C GLN A 36 -5.71 -7.71 -3.65
N VAL A 37 -5.36 -6.50 -3.24
CA VAL A 37 -4.51 -5.60 -4.02
C VAL A 37 -3.22 -5.37 -3.26
N THR A 38 -2.09 -5.54 -3.93
CA THR A 38 -0.77 -5.25 -3.40
C THR A 38 -0.19 -4.10 -4.19
N ALA A 39 -0.04 -2.93 -3.55
CA ALA A 39 0.54 -1.75 -4.16
C ALA A 39 1.92 -1.47 -3.57
N THR A 40 2.88 -1.12 -4.43
CA THR A 40 4.27 -0.85 -4.05
C THR A 40 4.68 0.52 -4.55
N TRP A 41 5.23 1.34 -3.66
CA TRP A 41 5.81 2.65 -3.96
C TRP A 41 7.33 2.57 -3.77
N VAL A 42 8.08 2.78 -4.84
CA VAL A 42 9.53 2.92 -4.79
C VAL A 42 9.86 4.41 -4.69
N GLN A 43 10.49 4.81 -3.60
CA GLN A 43 10.92 6.19 -3.35
C GLN A 43 12.44 6.21 -3.14
N SER A 44 13.10 7.34 -3.39
CA SER A 44 14.55 7.48 -3.22
C SER A 44 15.00 7.10 -1.81
N GLY A 45 15.54 5.88 -1.66
CA GLY A 45 16.00 5.32 -0.38
C GLY A 45 15.20 4.13 0.18
N GLY A 46 14.09 3.71 -0.45
CA GLY A 46 13.35 2.54 0.02
C GLY A 46 12.08 2.20 -0.77
N ALA A 47 11.39 1.16 -0.32
CA ALA A 47 10.10 0.76 -0.86
C ALA A 47 9.04 0.70 0.25
N THR A 48 7.86 1.23 -0.04
CA THR A 48 6.67 1.04 0.80
C THR A 48 5.73 0.08 0.08
N LYS A 49 5.30 -0.97 0.76
CA LYS A 49 4.35 -1.95 0.24
C LYS A 49 3.10 -1.93 1.12
N VAL A 50 1.93 -1.83 0.50
CA VAL A 50 0.64 -1.91 1.18
C VAL A 50 -0.19 -3.02 0.57
N ILE A 51 -0.76 -3.88 1.41
CA ILE A 51 -1.72 -4.90 1.01
C ILE A 51 -3.09 -4.43 1.44
N PHE A 52 -4.00 -4.40 0.47
CA PHE A 52 -5.41 -4.12 0.63
C PHE A 52 -6.21 -5.41 0.48
N ILE A 53 -7.22 -5.57 1.32
CA ILE A 53 -8.24 -6.61 1.19
C ILE A 53 -9.59 -5.91 1.07
N ASN A 54 -10.33 -6.17 0.00
CA ASN A 54 -11.56 -5.45 -0.35
C ASN A 54 -11.43 -3.92 -0.24
N GLY A 55 -10.31 -3.39 -0.73
CA GLY A 55 -10.02 -1.95 -0.72
C GLY A 55 -9.48 -1.38 0.61
N VAL A 56 -9.39 -2.18 1.68
CA VAL A 56 -8.92 -1.72 3.00
C VAL A 56 -7.50 -2.18 3.28
N ALA A 57 -6.62 -1.26 3.70
CA ALA A 57 -5.23 -1.55 4.03
C ALA A 57 -5.12 -2.47 5.27
N VAL A 58 -4.62 -3.69 5.09
CA VAL A 58 -4.46 -4.68 6.18
C VAL A 58 -3.00 -4.88 6.60
N LYS A 59 -2.05 -4.60 5.69
CA LYS A 59 -0.62 -4.73 5.94
C LYS A 59 0.14 -3.59 5.28
N ILE A 60 1.09 -3.02 6.02
CA ILE A 60 2.01 -1.99 5.56
C ILE A 60 3.41 -2.48 5.88
N SER A 61 4.33 -2.37 4.92
CA SER A 61 5.72 -2.78 5.09
C SER A 61 6.61 -1.71 4.46
N VAL A 62 7.51 -1.16 5.26
CA VAL A 62 8.48 -0.15 4.82
C VAL A 62 9.84 -0.80 4.84
N GLN A 63 10.51 -0.84 3.69
CA GLN A 63 11.86 -1.36 3.55
C GLN A 63 12.78 -0.19 3.18
N THR A 64 13.62 0.20 4.12
CA THR A 64 14.70 1.17 3.90
C THR A 64 15.97 0.43 3.48
N ARG A 65 16.71 0.97 2.51
CA ARG A 65 18.08 0.52 2.22
C ARG A 65 19.05 1.06 3.26
#